data_AF-A0A3D8T0X5-F1
#
_entry.id   AF-A0A3D8T0X5-F1
#
_cell.length_a   1.000
_cell.length_b   1.000
_cell.length_c   1.000
_cell.angle_alpha   90.00
_cell.angle_beta   90.00
_cell.angle_gamma   90.00
#
_symmetry.space_group_name_H-M   'P 1'
#
loop_
_entity.id
_entity.type
_entity.pdbx_description
1 polymer ?
#
loop_
_entity_poly.entity_id
_entity_poly.type
_entity_poly.pdbx_seq_one_letter_code
_entity_poly.pdbx_strand_id
1 'polypeptide(L)'
;MNLARDFFTALKTSQPTKIPQYDKSAYNGQGDRVPREAWKSVNSTDQEPIRVIIFEGWSVGFRALSDAEVGAKHAAPGTVTLGKHRLEDLLFVNERLREYDVMTDCFDAFIHVDAEETGFVYDWRLQQEAALRREKGTGMSDEQVVKFVDGYYPAYELYTEQLRQGVLAGKGTEGRQLRLVVGKDRKVNQVFEI
;
A
#
# COMPACT_ATOMS: atom_id res chain seq x y z
N MET A 1 -7.42 13.77 4.67
CA MET A 1 -5.95 13.60 4.59
C MET A 1 -5.05 14.62 5.33
N ASN A 2 -5.52 15.40 6.32
CA ASN A 2 -4.68 16.50 6.88
C ASN A 2 -3.38 16.03 7.57
N LEU A 3 -3.44 14.99 8.41
CA LEU A 3 -2.25 14.49 9.11
C LEU A 3 -1.13 14.05 8.17
N ALA A 4 -1.46 13.32 7.09
CA ALA A 4 -0.48 12.86 6.12
C ALA A 4 0.14 14.05 5.37
N ARG A 5 -0.70 14.96 4.85
CA ARG A 5 -0.23 16.17 4.17
C ARG A 5 0.73 16.98 5.02
N ASP A 6 0.36 17.27 6.27
CA ASP A 6 1.16 18.07 7.19
C ASP A 6 2.48 17.36 7.51
N PHE A 7 2.43 16.04 7.72
CA PHE A 7 3.60 15.22 7.99
C PHE A 7 4.61 15.21 6.84
N PHE A 8 4.17 14.93 5.61
CA PHE A 8 5.05 14.94 4.44
C PHE A 8 5.58 16.34 4.13
N THR A 9 4.77 17.39 4.31
CA THR A 9 5.21 18.78 4.12
C THR A 9 6.32 19.16 5.11
N ALA A 10 6.13 18.82 6.39
CA ALA A 10 7.12 19.08 7.42
C ALA A 10 8.43 18.31 7.19
N LEU A 11 8.34 17.03 6.80
CA LEU A 11 9.51 16.23 6.47
C LEU A 11 10.28 16.76 5.25
N LYS A 12 9.59 17.12 4.16
CA LYS A 12 10.22 17.69 2.96
C LYS A 12 10.93 19.02 3.22
N THR A 13 10.46 19.78 4.21
CA THR A 13 11.06 21.06 4.62
C THR A 13 11.98 20.93 5.83
N SER A 14 12.32 19.68 6.21
CA SER A 14 13.21 19.36 7.34
C SER A 14 12.78 20.01 8.67
N GLN A 15 11.48 20.22 8.86
CA GLN A 15 10.94 20.80 10.09
C GLN A 15 10.87 19.76 11.21
N PRO A 16 10.99 20.19 12.49
CA PRO A 16 10.76 19.33 13.64
C PRO A 16 9.39 18.63 13.53
N THR A 17 9.39 17.31 13.49
CA THR A 17 8.21 16.52 13.17
C THR A 17 8.06 15.34 14.12
N LYS A 18 6.82 15.04 14.54
CA LYS A 18 6.49 13.81 15.27
C LYS A 18 5.97 12.76 14.29
N ILE A 19 6.56 11.57 14.30
CA ILE A 19 6.17 10.46 13.42
C ILE A 19 4.95 9.74 14.01
N PRO A 20 3.79 9.73 13.31
CA PRO A 20 2.61 9.00 13.77
C PRO A 20 2.90 7.51 13.94
N GLN A 21 2.33 6.92 15.00
CA GLN A 21 2.44 5.50 15.28
C GLN A 21 1.05 4.88 15.46
N TYR A 22 0.88 3.65 14.99
CA TYR A 22 -0.36 2.90 15.07
C TYR A 22 -0.10 1.57 15.77
N ASP A 23 -0.91 1.25 16.77
CA ASP A 23 -0.90 -0.03 17.47
C ASP A 23 -2.02 -0.91 16.92
N LYS A 24 -1.65 -1.96 16.18
CA LYS A 24 -2.61 -2.92 15.60
C LYS A 24 -3.28 -3.80 16.65
N SER A 25 -2.72 -3.93 17.85
CA SER A 25 -3.24 -4.79 18.91
C SER A 25 -4.31 -4.13 19.78
N ALA A 26 -4.38 -2.79 19.77
CA ALA A 26 -5.34 -2.03 20.53
C ALA A 26 -6.79 -2.43 20.21
N TYR A 27 -7.67 -2.30 21.19
CA TYR A 27 -9.11 -2.62 21.07
C TYR A 27 -9.39 -4.01 20.47
N ASN A 28 -8.72 -5.04 21.00
CA ASN A 28 -8.86 -6.44 20.57
C ASN A 28 -8.57 -6.65 19.07
N GLY A 29 -7.54 -5.98 18.55
CA GLY A 29 -7.10 -6.13 17.16
C GLY A 29 -7.80 -5.21 16.15
N GLN A 30 -8.71 -4.33 16.59
CA GLN A 30 -9.24 -3.27 15.72
C GLN A 30 -8.21 -2.17 15.44
N GLY A 31 -7.24 -2.04 16.36
CA GLY A 31 -6.13 -1.11 16.29
C GLY A 31 -6.53 0.34 16.57
N ASP A 32 -5.56 1.14 17.01
CA ASP A 32 -5.73 2.57 17.18
C ASP A 32 -4.39 3.30 17.08
N ARG A 33 -4.48 4.62 16.89
CA ARG A 33 -3.32 5.50 16.89
C ARG A 33 -2.77 5.61 18.32
N VAL A 34 -1.45 5.45 18.44
CA VAL A 34 -0.74 5.71 19.68
C VAL A 34 -0.90 7.21 20.05
N PRO A 35 -1.01 7.58 21.34
CA PRO A 35 -1.05 8.99 21.76
C PRO A 35 0.14 9.80 21.22
N ARG A 36 -0.10 11.05 20.82
CA ARG A 36 0.89 11.93 20.15
C ARG A 36 2.11 12.21 21.01
N GLU A 37 1.98 12.10 22.33
CA GLU A 37 3.03 12.30 23.31
C GLU A 37 4.12 11.23 23.18
N ALA A 38 3.73 10.00 22.80
CA ALA A 38 4.64 8.88 22.61
C ALA A 38 5.24 8.79 21.19
N TRP A 39 4.83 9.68 20.27
CA TRP A 39 5.40 9.70 18.92
C TRP A 39 6.85 10.16 18.94
N LYS A 40 7.70 9.46 18.18
CA LYS A 40 9.10 9.82 18.01
C LYS A 40 9.24 11.17 17.30
N SER A 41 10.01 12.08 17.89
CA SER A 41 10.39 13.34 17.25
C SER A 41 11.64 13.18 16.38
N VAL A 42 11.65 13.84 15.23
CA VAL A 42 12.76 13.90 14.29
C VAL A 42 12.97 15.33 13.78
N ASN A 43 14.16 15.62 13.22
CA ASN A 43 14.54 16.94 12.72
C ASN A 43 14.47 18.05 13.79
N SER A 44 14.66 17.70 15.08
CA SER A 44 14.83 18.70 16.14
C SER A 44 16.12 19.52 15.91
N THR A 45 16.24 20.69 16.54
CA THR A 45 17.39 21.59 16.35
C THR A 45 18.74 20.99 16.76
N ASP A 46 18.72 19.95 17.59
CA ASP A 46 19.87 19.18 18.08
C ASP A 46 20.15 17.91 17.24
N GLN A 47 19.42 17.69 16.15
CA GLN A 47 19.52 16.50 15.31
C GLN A 47 19.95 16.85 13.89
N GLU A 48 20.70 15.94 13.26
CA GLU A 48 20.92 16.02 11.82
C GLU A 48 19.58 15.80 11.09
N PRO A 49 19.23 16.65 10.10
CA PRO A 49 18.02 16.46 9.33
C PRO A 49 18.01 15.14 8.56
N ILE A 50 16.85 14.48 8.53
CA ILE A 50 16.63 13.28 7.74
C ILE A 50 16.93 13.57 6.26
N ARG A 51 17.79 12.74 5.66
CA ARG A 51 18.21 12.86 4.25
C ARG A 51 17.42 11.95 3.32
N VAL A 52 16.93 10.82 3.83
CA VAL A 52 16.18 9.81 3.06
C VAL A 52 14.99 9.35 3.88
N ILE A 53 13.82 9.33 3.25
CA ILE A 53 12.57 8.85 3.84
C ILE A 53 12.13 7.63 3.04
N ILE A 54 12.01 6.49 3.71
CA ILE A 54 11.37 5.30 3.14
C ILE A 54 9.91 5.34 3.56
N PHE A 55 9.01 5.51 2.60
CA PHE A 55 7.58 5.38 2.81
C PHE A 55 7.08 4.15 2.05
N GLU A 56 6.55 3.18 2.78
CA GLU A 56 6.14 1.88 2.28
C GLU A 56 4.70 1.56 2.66
N GLY A 57 4.06 0.72 1.86
CA GLY A 57 2.71 0.24 2.09
C GLY A 57 2.17 -0.51 0.88
N TRP A 58 1.25 -1.45 1.13
CA TRP A 58 0.73 -2.37 0.11
C TRP A 58 -0.01 -1.69 -1.05
N SER A 59 -0.61 -0.51 -0.81
CA SER A 59 -1.34 0.28 -1.80
C SER A 59 -0.63 1.57 -2.20
N VAL A 60 0.62 1.76 -1.74
CA VAL A 60 1.41 2.95 -2.09
C VAL A 60 1.70 2.92 -3.58
N GLY A 61 1.51 4.06 -4.26
CA GLY A 61 1.67 4.17 -5.71
C GLY A 61 0.41 3.85 -6.53
N PHE A 62 -0.62 3.21 -5.97
CA PHE A 62 -1.89 3.06 -6.69
C PHE A 62 -2.50 4.42 -7.00
N ARG A 63 -3.08 4.53 -8.20
CA ARG A 63 -3.79 5.72 -8.68
C ARG A 63 -5.23 5.37 -9.00
N ALA A 64 -6.12 6.28 -8.66
CA ALA A 64 -7.53 6.13 -8.96
C ALA A 64 -7.78 6.12 -10.47
N LEU A 65 -8.69 5.28 -10.91
CA LEU A 65 -9.15 5.21 -12.30
C LEU A 65 -10.32 6.17 -12.53
N SER A 66 -10.74 6.36 -13.78
CA SER A 66 -12.04 6.95 -14.05
C SER A 66 -13.17 5.99 -13.63
N ASP A 67 -14.34 6.54 -13.28
CA ASP A 67 -15.50 5.73 -12.88
C ASP A 67 -15.94 4.77 -14.01
N ALA A 68 -15.77 5.19 -15.26
CA ALA A 68 -16.04 4.36 -16.43
C ALA A 68 -15.09 3.14 -16.51
N GLU A 69 -13.80 3.32 -16.22
CA GLU A 69 -12.84 2.21 -16.19
C GLU A 69 -13.11 1.26 -15.02
N VAL A 70 -13.48 1.78 -13.84
CA VAL A 70 -13.90 0.94 -12.70
C VAL A 70 -15.13 0.13 -13.08
N GLY A 71 -16.15 0.75 -13.68
CA GLY A 71 -17.36 0.07 -14.14
C GLY A 71 -17.07 -0.99 -15.20
N ALA A 72 -16.19 -0.70 -16.16
CA ALA A 72 -15.79 -1.66 -17.18
C ALA A 72 -15.06 -2.88 -16.58
N LYS A 73 -14.11 -2.65 -15.66
CA LYS A 73 -13.40 -3.72 -14.96
C LYS A 73 -14.32 -4.55 -14.06
N HIS A 74 -15.28 -3.91 -13.39
CA HIS A 74 -16.28 -4.60 -12.56
C HIS A 74 -17.19 -5.53 -13.38
N ALA A 75 -17.62 -5.08 -14.56
CA ALA A 75 -18.46 -5.87 -15.47
C ALA A 75 -17.69 -6.92 -16.28
N ALA A 76 -16.35 -6.90 -16.26
CA ALA A 76 -15.53 -7.83 -17.02
C ALA A 76 -15.68 -9.28 -16.51
N PRO A 77 -15.70 -10.28 -17.41
CA PRO A 77 -15.71 -11.67 -17.00
C PRO A 77 -14.35 -12.08 -16.39
N GLY A 78 -14.36 -13.06 -15.49
CA GLY A 78 -13.12 -13.65 -14.95
C GLY A 78 -12.46 -12.86 -13.82
N THR A 79 -13.15 -11.86 -13.23
CA THR A 79 -12.68 -11.20 -12.01
C THR A 79 -12.73 -12.16 -10.82
N VAL A 80 -11.75 -12.05 -9.93
CA VAL A 80 -11.65 -12.90 -8.73
C VAL A 80 -12.54 -12.35 -7.62
N THR A 81 -12.48 -11.04 -7.41
CA THR A 81 -13.19 -10.36 -6.31
C THR A 81 -14.06 -9.21 -6.76
N LEU A 82 -13.75 -8.50 -7.86
CA LEU A 82 -14.54 -7.33 -8.29
C LEU A 82 -16.05 -7.63 -8.39
N GLY A 83 -16.44 -8.72 -9.06
CA GLY A 83 -17.85 -9.11 -9.19
C GLY A 83 -18.55 -9.51 -7.88
N LYS A 84 -17.80 -9.70 -6.78
CA LYS A 84 -18.34 -9.99 -5.44
C LYS A 84 -18.64 -8.73 -4.63
N HIS A 85 -18.24 -7.56 -5.11
CA HIS A 85 -18.49 -6.27 -4.48
C HIS A 85 -19.49 -5.44 -5.28
N ARG A 86 -20.22 -4.56 -4.59
CA ARG A 86 -21.10 -3.60 -5.26
C ARG A 86 -20.22 -2.55 -5.94
N LEU A 87 -20.62 -2.11 -7.13
CA LEU A 87 -19.89 -1.08 -7.87
C LEU A 87 -19.72 0.21 -7.04
N GLU A 88 -20.74 0.58 -6.26
CA GLU A 88 -20.69 1.75 -5.36
C GLU A 88 -19.58 1.67 -4.30
N ASP A 89 -19.29 0.49 -3.76
CA ASP A 89 -18.23 0.29 -2.77
C ASP A 89 -16.85 0.46 -3.44
N LEU A 90 -16.69 -0.04 -4.67
CA LEU A 90 -15.46 0.10 -5.45
C LEU A 90 -15.22 1.56 -5.86
N LEU A 91 -16.28 2.26 -6.30
CA LEU A 91 -16.21 3.69 -6.64
C LEU A 91 -15.88 4.53 -5.40
N PHE A 92 -16.43 4.19 -4.23
CA PHE A 92 -16.07 4.85 -2.99
C PHE A 92 -14.58 4.71 -2.67
N VAL A 93 -14.03 3.50 -2.73
CA VAL A 93 -12.60 3.25 -2.51
C VAL A 93 -11.75 3.99 -3.55
N ASN A 94 -12.15 3.95 -4.82
CA ASN A 94 -11.48 4.66 -5.91
C ASN A 94 -11.42 6.17 -5.66
N GLU A 95 -12.51 6.76 -5.17
CA GLU A 95 -12.55 8.18 -4.82
C GLU A 95 -11.68 8.50 -3.61
N ARG A 96 -11.68 7.67 -2.56
CA ARG A 96 -10.77 7.83 -1.41
C ARG A 96 -9.30 7.71 -1.81
N LEU A 97 -8.98 6.88 -2.80
CA LEU A 97 -7.62 6.72 -3.29
C LEU A 97 -7.07 8.01 -3.92
N ARG A 98 -7.91 8.86 -4.53
CA ARG A 98 -7.47 10.18 -5.04
C ARG A 98 -6.83 11.05 -3.97
N GLU A 99 -7.29 10.96 -2.72
CA GLU A 99 -6.70 11.73 -1.63
C GLU A 99 -5.24 11.34 -1.31
N TYR A 100 -4.77 10.16 -1.76
CA TYR A 100 -3.42 9.67 -1.53
C TYR A 100 -2.40 10.31 -2.48
N ASP A 101 -2.84 10.99 -3.53
CA ASP A 101 -1.97 11.66 -4.50
C ASP A 101 -1.02 12.66 -3.82
N VAL A 102 -1.45 13.31 -2.74
CA VAL A 102 -0.61 14.20 -1.93
C VAL A 102 0.66 13.53 -1.40
N MET A 103 0.60 12.22 -1.10
CA MET A 103 1.75 11.44 -0.67
C MET A 103 2.50 10.88 -1.87
N THR A 104 1.79 10.31 -2.84
CA THR A 104 2.40 9.68 -4.01
C THR A 104 3.16 10.67 -4.89
N ASP A 105 2.72 11.93 -4.95
CA ASP A 105 3.41 12.98 -5.70
C ASP A 105 4.66 13.52 -4.99
N CYS A 106 4.93 13.08 -3.76
CA CYS A 106 6.15 13.45 -3.04
C CYS A 106 7.36 12.54 -3.36
N PHE A 107 7.19 11.44 -4.09
CA PHE A 107 8.26 10.49 -4.34
C PHE A 107 9.29 10.98 -5.36
N ASP A 108 10.56 10.88 -4.99
CA ASP A 108 11.71 11.10 -5.89
C ASP A 108 12.16 9.83 -6.64
N ALA A 109 11.86 8.67 -6.05
CA ALA A 109 12.13 7.33 -6.59
C ALA A 109 11.08 6.33 -6.04
N PHE A 110 10.89 5.21 -6.75
CA PHE A 110 9.88 4.22 -6.40
C PHE A 110 10.40 2.79 -6.58
N ILE A 111 10.14 1.90 -5.62
CA ILE A 111 10.44 0.47 -5.73
C ILE A 111 9.13 -0.30 -5.64
N HIS A 112 8.78 -1.02 -6.70
CA HIS A 112 7.61 -1.88 -6.78
C HIS A 112 8.03 -3.34 -6.72
N VAL A 113 7.70 -4.03 -5.62
CA VAL A 113 7.79 -5.50 -5.55
C VAL A 113 6.49 -6.07 -6.09
N ASP A 114 6.53 -6.57 -7.32
CA ASP A 114 5.37 -7.03 -8.07
C ASP A 114 5.31 -8.56 -8.08
N ALA A 115 4.19 -9.14 -7.70
CA ALA A 115 4.01 -10.58 -7.83
C ALA A 115 3.81 -10.92 -9.32
N GLU A 116 4.54 -11.93 -9.81
CA GLU A 116 4.33 -12.48 -11.16
C GLU A 116 2.84 -12.84 -11.38
N GLU A 117 2.21 -13.42 -10.34
CA GLU A 117 0.77 -13.59 -10.25
C GLU A 117 0.26 -12.98 -8.94
N THR A 118 -0.69 -12.06 -9.03
CA THR A 118 -1.27 -11.40 -7.84
C THR A 118 -1.94 -12.41 -6.90
N GLY A 119 -2.38 -13.57 -7.41
CA GLY A 119 -2.95 -14.65 -6.61
C GLY A 119 -2.01 -15.23 -5.55
N PHE A 120 -0.68 -15.06 -5.69
CA PHE A 120 0.28 -15.52 -4.69
C PHE A 120 0.09 -14.87 -3.31
N VAL A 121 -0.58 -13.71 -3.24
CA VAL A 121 -0.87 -13.03 -1.96
C VAL A 121 -1.73 -13.89 -1.02
N TYR A 122 -2.61 -14.75 -1.54
CA TYR A 122 -3.39 -15.68 -0.71
C TYR A 122 -2.46 -16.68 -0.01
N ASP A 123 -1.58 -17.34 -0.77
CA ASP A 123 -0.63 -18.30 -0.23
C ASP A 123 0.37 -17.64 0.73
N TRP A 124 0.87 -16.45 0.39
CA TRP A 124 1.80 -15.74 1.26
C TRP A 124 1.14 -15.32 2.57
N ARG A 125 -0.12 -14.88 2.53
CA ARG A 125 -0.85 -14.51 3.75
C ARG A 125 -1.16 -15.72 4.61
N LEU A 126 -1.50 -16.86 4.01
CA LEU A 126 -1.68 -18.14 4.70
C LEU A 126 -0.40 -18.59 5.41
N GLN A 127 0.75 -18.53 4.72
CA GLN A 127 2.05 -18.86 5.30
C GLN A 127 2.39 -17.95 6.50
N GLN A 128 2.13 -16.65 6.37
CA GLN A 128 2.33 -15.69 7.46
C GLN A 128 1.44 -16.01 8.66
N GLU A 129 0.15 -16.29 8.44
CA GLU A 129 -0.78 -16.59 9.53
C GLU A 129 -0.45 -17.92 10.21
N ALA A 130 -0.05 -18.94 9.44
CA ALA A 130 0.39 -20.22 9.99
C ALA A 130 1.67 -20.07 10.85
N ALA A 131 2.60 -19.20 10.46
CA ALA A 131 3.75 -18.87 11.29
C ALA A 131 3.33 -18.17 12.60
N LEU A 132 2.43 -17.19 12.52
CA LEU A 132 1.91 -16.47 13.68
C LEU A 132 1.19 -17.40 14.67
N ARG A 133 0.34 -18.30 14.17
CA ARG A 133 -0.37 -19.30 15.00
C ARG A 133 0.61 -20.23 15.72
N ARG A 134 1.70 -20.64 15.06
CA ARG A 134 2.75 -21.47 15.68
C ARG A 134 3.50 -20.73 16.79
N GLU A 135 3.76 -19.45 16.61
CA GLU A 135 4.53 -18.64 17.56
C GLU A 135 3.68 -18.17 18.75
N LYS A 136 2.44 -17.73 18.50
CA LYS A 136 1.59 -17.07 19.50
C LYS A 136 0.39 -17.90 19.97
N GLY A 137 0.13 -19.04 19.34
CA GLY A 137 -1.01 -19.91 19.64
C GLY A 137 -2.37 -19.37 19.19
N THR A 138 -2.42 -18.18 18.58
CA THR A 138 -3.66 -17.51 18.14
C THR A 138 -3.47 -16.91 16.74
N GLY A 139 -4.58 -16.73 16.02
CA GLY A 139 -4.61 -16.19 14.66
C GLY A 139 -5.90 -16.54 13.93
N MET A 140 -6.06 -16.00 12.73
CA MET A 140 -7.15 -16.30 11.81
C MET A 140 -7.09 -17.76 11.34
N SER A 141 -8.23 -18.39 11.07
CA SER A 141 -8.32 -19.63 10.29
C SER A 141 -7.96 -19.39 8.82
N ASP A 142 -7.75 -20.45 8.06
CA ASP A 142 -7.40 -20.33 6.64
C ASP A 142 -8.57 -19.71 5.84
N GLU A 143 -9.82 -20.00 6.20
CA GLU A 143 -11.01 -19.36 5.61
C GLU A 143 -11.11 -17.88 5.98
N GLN A 144 -10.76 -17.52 7.22
CA GLN A 144 -10.71 -16.13 7.65
C GLN A 144 -9.60 -15.36 6.91
N VAL A 145 -8.46 -16.00 6.65
CA VAL A 145 -7.39 -15.42 5.83
C VAL A 145 -7.88 -15.14 4.41
N VAL A 146 -8.58 -16.08 3.77
CA VAL A 146 -9.12 -15.87 2.41
C VAL A 146 -10.08 -14.67 2.40
N LYS A 147 -11.03 -14.60 3.35
CA LYS A 147 -11.95 -13.46 3.46
C LYS A 147 -11.24 -12.14 3.76
N PHE A 148 -10.17 -12.20 4.55
CA PHE A 148 -9.34 -11.03 4.82
C PHE A 148 -8.69 -10.53 3.52
N VAL A 149 -8.02 -11.40 2.77
CA VAL A 149 -7.35 -11.05 1.51
C VAL A 149 -8.35 -10.57 0.45
N ASP A 150 -9.55 -11.17 0.38
CA ASP A 150 -10.63 -10.75 -0.51
C ASP A 150 -11.02 -9.27 -0.31
N GLY A 151 -10.83 -8.69 0.88
CA GLY A 151 -11.07 -7.26 1.11
C GLY A 151 -10.01 -6.33 0.49
N TYR A 152 -8.81 -6.84 0.20
CA TYR A 152 -7.71 -6.09 -0.41
C TYR A 152 -7.59 -6.36 -1.92
N TYR A 153 -7.97 -7.55 -2.34
CA TYR A 153 -7.78 -8.03 -3.70
C TYR A 153 -8.42 -7.16 -4.81
N PRO A 154 -9.58 -6.50 -4.61
CA PRO A 154 -10.14 -5.58 -5.58
C PRO A 154 -9.17 -4.48 -6.00
N ALA A 155 -8.35 -3.98 -5.06
CA ALA A 155 -7.37 -2.95 -5.36
C ALA A 155 -6.24 -3.48 -6.27
N TYR A 156 -5.83 -4.73 -6.12
CA TYR A 156 -4.88 -5.35 -7.05
C TYR A 156 -5.47 -5.48 -8.45
N GLU A 157 -6.73 -5.91 -8.58
CA GLU A 157 -7.42 -6.05 -9.87
C GLU A 157 -7.65 -4.70 -10.58
N LEU A 158 -7.88 -3.63 -9.82
CA LEU A 158 -8.12 -2.30 -10.37
C LEU A 158 -6.81 -1.58 -10.72
N TYR A 159 -5.86 -1.47 -9.78
CA TYR A 159 -4.83 -0.44 -9.83
C TYR A 159 -3.43 -0.94 -10.22
N THR A 160 -3.17 -2.24 -10.15
CA THR A 160 -1.82 -2.80 -10.37
C THR A 160 -1.30 -2.54 -11.78
N GLU A 161 -2.15 -2.65 -12.80
CA GLU A 161 -1.75 -2.42 -14.20
C GLU A 161 -1.21 -1.00 -14.42
N GLN A 162 -1.82 0.01 -13.81
CA GLN A 162 -1.32 1.38 -13.93
C GLN A 162 -0.04 1.59 -13.12
N LEU A 163 0.10 0.97 -11.95
CA LEU A 163 1.34 0.98 -11.18
C LEU A 163 2.53 0.39 -11.98
N ARG A 164 2.26 -0.67 -12.76
CA ARG A 164 3.25 -1.31 -13.65
C ARG A 164 3.72 -0.42 -14.79
N GLN A 165 2.93 0.58 -15.19
CA GLN A 165 3.29 1.55 -16.24
C GLN A 165 4.20 2.69 -15.74
N GLY A 166 4.30 2.88 -14.42
CA GLY A 166 5.16 3.90 -13.82
C GLY A 166 4.37 4.99 -13.10
N VAL A 167 4.56 5.10 -11.78
CA VAL A 167 3.97 6.14 -10.92
C VAL A 167 4.64 7.50 -11.09
N LEU A 168 5.90 7.48 -11.53
CA LEU A 168 6.73 8.65 -11.76
C LEU A 168 6.83 9.01 -13.26
N ALA A 169 6.21 8.22 -14.14
CA ALA A 169 6.27 8.42 -15.58
C ALA A 169 5.76 9.83 -15.97
N GLY A 170 6.44 10.47 -16.92
CA GLY A 170 6.08 11.80 -17.43
C GLY A 170 6.47 12.97 -16.52
N LYS A 171 7.18 12.72 -15.40
CA LYS A 171 7.65 13.77 -14.47
C LYS A 171 9.13 14.16 -14.67
N GLY A 172 9.78 13.73 -15.76
CA GLY A 172 11.22 13.92 -15.95
C GLY A 172 12.06 13.11 -14.94
N THR A 173 11.55 11.93 -14.57
CA THR A 173 12.12 11.04 -13.55
C THR A 173 12.32 9.63 -14.12
N GLU A 174 12.57 9.55 -15.42
CA GLU A 174 12.81 8.30 -16.14
C GLU A 174 13.97 7.53 -15.48
N GLY A 175 13.77 6.22 -15.28
CA GLY A 175 14.73 5.33 -14.61
C GLY A 175 14.75 5.45 -13.08
N ARG A 176 13.83 6.22 -12.47
CA ARG A 176 13.71 6.34 -11.00
C ARG A 176 12.66 5.40 -10.42
N GLN A 177 12.03 4.56 -11.23
CA GLN A 177 11.19 3.48 -10.75
C GLN A 177 11.80 2.12 -11.06
N LEU A 178 11.99 1.31 -10.02
CA LEU A 178 12.45 -0.07 -10.12
C LEU A 178 11.28 -1.02 -9.86
N ARG A 179 10.94 -1.88 -10.82
CA ARG A 179 9.96 -2.95 -10.64
C ARG A 179 10.67 -4.30 -10.56
N LEU A 180 10.52 -4.97 -9.43
CA LEU A 180 11.06 -6.29 -9.14
C LEU A 180 9.93 -7.31 -9.24
N VAL A 181 9.89 -8.10 -10.30
CA VAL A 181 8.88 -9.16 -10.45
C VAL A 181 9.36 -10.39 -9.68
N VAL A 182 8.54 -10.85 -8.74
CA VAL A 182 8.87 -11.97 -7.86
C VAL A 182 7.97 -13.18 -8.11
N GLY A 183 8.57 -14.36 -8.10
CA GLY A 183 7.85 -15.64 -8.17
C GLY A 183 7.20 -15.99 -6.83
N LYS A 184 6.45 -17.10 -6.79
CA LYS A 184 5.77 -17.61 -5.57
C LYS A 184 6.74 -17.87 -4.41
N ASP A 185 8.01 -18.16 -4.69
CA ASP A 185 9.07 -18.34 -3.70
C ASP A 185 9.70 -17.03 -3.19
N ARG A 186 9.19 -15.88 -3.66
CA ARG A 186 9.63 -14.50 -3.35
C ARG A 186 11.01 -14.15 -3.90
N LYS A 187 11.57 -14.95 -4.81
CA LYS A 187 12.81 -14.57 -5.53
C LYS A 187 12.48 -13.66 -6.69
N VAL A 188 13.41 -12.77 -7.00
CA VAL A 188 13.33 -11.87 -8.15
C VAL A 188 13.58 -12.68 -9.42
N ASN A 189 12.57 -12.72 -10.29
CA ASN A 189 12.64 -13.37 -11.59
C ASN A 189 13.00 -12.38 -12.70
N GLN A 190 12.51 -11.15 -12.61
CA GLN A 190 12.73 -10.09 -13.60
C GLN A 190 12.86 -8.72 -12.92
N VAL A 191 13.58 -7.82 -13.57
CA VAL A 191 13.80 -6.44 -13.12
C VAL A 191 13.52 -5.49 -14.28
N PHE A 192 12.76 -4.44 -14.02
CA PHE A 192 12.49 -3.37 -14.98
C PHE A 192 12.86 -2.02 -14.36
N GLU A 193 13.60 -1.22 -15.12
CA GLU A 193 13.80 0.21 -14.85
C GLU A 193 12.81 0.98 -15.72
N ILE A 194 11.95 1.78 -15.08
CA ILE A 194 10.87 2.57 -15.67
C ILE A 194 11.19 4.06 -15.47
#